data_AF-A0A967E1A2-F1
#
_entry.id   AF-A0A967E1A2-F1
#
_cell.length_a   1.000
_cell.length_b   1.000
_cell.length_c   1.000
_cell.angle_alpha   90.00
_cell.angle_beta   90.00
_cell.angle_gamma   90.00
#
_symmetry.space_group_name_H-M   'P 1'
#
loop_
_entity.id
_entity.type
_entity.pdbx_description
1 polymer ?
#
loop_
_entity_poly.entity_id
_entity_poly.type
_entity_poly.pdbx_seq_one_letter_code
_entity_poly.pdbx_strand_id
1 'polypeptide(L)'
;MSKSMANNGMQSGAPLKRSVKVRKMQSRTTIRTSNQHARRQNRKPMQLLLRITMAAITPPIWRLIRVPDQFTLHQLHRVLQIVFSHLDYHLYAFQFESRQFEAPDPESEAEDAAAIRLCDLDLSPGSQLTYIYDFGDGWEHNIAVEAVLPMPSEHGPDWSPRLLDGERAAPPEDAGGPSGFMEVLEALKDRSHPRHEEIRNWVGSTYDPSKFDAWAVDHALTLAVAWGAV
;
A
#
# COMPACT_ATOMS: atom_id res chain seq x y z
N MET A 1 88.58 23.59 -25.42
CA MET A 1 88.28 22.70 -26.57
C MET A 1 88.21 21.26 -26.07
N SER A 2 87.28 20.45 -26.59
CA SER A 2 87.25 18.98 -26.59
C SER A 2 87.19 18.15 -25.28
N LYS A 3 86.02 17.49 -25.10
CA LYS A 3 85.79 16.05 -24.82
C LYS A 3 86.35 15.38 -23.52
N SER A 4 85.46 14.79 -22.71
CA SER A 4 85.14 13.33 -22.70
C SER A 4 84.79 12.70 -21.33
N MET A 5 83.56 12.15 -21.24
CA MET A 5 83.09 10.91 -20.57
C MET A 5 83.31 10.57 -19.07
N ALA A 6 82.15 10.22 -18.43
CA ALA A 6 81.93 9.26 -17.33
C ALA A 6 82.61 9.58 -15.95
N ASN A 7 82.16 9.17 -14.76
CA ASN A 7 81.00 8.39 -14.24
C ASN A 7 80.83 8.77 -12.72
N ASN A 8 79.87 8.37 -11.87
CA ASN A 8 78.66 7.53 -11.93
C ASN A 8 77.73 7.89 -10.70
N GLY A 9 76.49 7.40 -10.66
CA GLY A 9 75.85 6.86 -9.45
C GLY A 9 75.31 7.79 -8.34
N MET A 10 74.00 8.05 -8.36
CA MET A 10 73.07 7.77 -7.24
C MET A 10 71.61 7.98 -7.69
N GLN A 11 70.77 6.94 -7.61
CA GLN A 11 69.32 7.06 -7.70
C GLN A 11 68.68 6.45 -6.46
N SER A 12 67.67 7.15 -5.93
CA SER A 12 66.97 6.85 -4.69
C SER A 12 66.01 5.67 -4.83
N GLY A 13 65.95 4.82 -3.79
CA GLY A 13 64.97 3.74 -3.72
C GLY A 13 63.56 4.24 -3.40
N ALA A 14 62.56 3.62 -4.02
CA ALA A 14 61.14 3.78 -3.68
C ALA A 14 60.54 2.40 -3.31
N PRO A 15 59.67 2.31 -2.28
CA PRO A 15 59.14 1.03 -1.82
C PRO A 15 57.93 0.56 -2.65
N LEU A 16 57.91 -0.73 -2.99
CA LEU A 16 56.79 -1.40 -3.67
C LEU A 16 55.57 -1.54 -2.76
N LYS A 17 54.47 -0.86 -3.07
CA LYS A 17 53.14 -1.15 -2.49
C LYS A 17 52.45 -2.26 -3.30
N ARG A 18 52.32 -3.46 -2.74
CA ARG A 18 51.41 -4.50 -3.28
C ARG A 18 49.98 -4.23 -2.80
N SER A 19 49.07 -3.98 -3.73
CA SER A 19 47.63 -3.85 -3.46
C SER A 19 46.92 -5.20 -3.55
N VAL A 20 46.39 -5.68 -2.43
CA VAL A 20 45.53 -6.89 -2.40
C VAL A 20 44.11 -6.49 -2.76
N LYS A 21 43.61 -6.93 -3.93
CA LYS A 21 42.19 -6.79 -4.30
C LYS A 21 41.35 -7.83 -3.54
N VAL A 22 40.76 -7.42 -2.42
CA VAL A 22 39.71 -8.21 -1.75
C VAL A 22 38.45 -8.18 -2.62
N ARG A 23 38.06 -9.32 -3.21
CA ARG A 23 36.74 -9.46 -3.83
C ARG A 23 35.70 -9.64 -2.72
N LYS A 24 34.77 -8.69 -2.57
CA LYS A 24 33.56 -8.87 -1.74
C LYS A 24 32.78 -10.08 -2.26
N MET A 25 32.64 -11.11 -1.44
CA MET A 25 31.79 -12.26 -1.73
C MET A 25 30.36 -11.91 -1.30
N GLN A 26 29.45 -11.73 -2.26
CA GLN A 26 28.04 -11.43 -1.96
C GLN A 26 27.36 -12.69 -1.39
N SER A 27 26.43 -12.50 -0.44
CA SER A 27 25.72 -13.63 0.19
C SER A 27 24.76 -14.29 -0.80
N ARG A 28 24.51 -15.60 -0.61
CA ARG A 28 23.53 -16.34 -1.43
C ARG A 28 22.12 -15.75 -1.34
N THR A 29 21.75 -15.16 -0.20
CA THR A 29 20.47 -14.47 -0.01
C THR A 29 20.40 -13.20 -0.87
N THR A 30 21.46 -12.37 -0.85
CA THR A 30 21.54 -11.12 -1.63
C THR A 30 21.50 -11.37 -3.14
N ILE A 31 22.13 -12.44 -3.62
CA ILE A 31 22.12 -12.83 -5.04
C ILE A 31 20.74 -13.36 -5.47
N ARG A 32 20.00 -13.97 -4.54
CA ARG A 32 18.66 -14.51 -4.80
C ARG A 32 17.61 -13.40 -4.85
N THR A 33 17.65 -12.44 -3.93
CA THR A 33 16.78 -11.25 -3.97
C THR A 33 17.07 -10.36 -5.18
N SER A 34 18.35 -10.12 -5.53
CA SER A 34 18.69 -9.33 -6.72
C SER A 34 18.20 -9.96 -8.03
N ASN A 35 18.25 -11.29 -8.16
CA ASN A 35 17.69 -12.00 -9.32
C ASN A 35 16.15 -12.07 -9.32
N GLN A 36 15.49 -12.03 -8.16
CA GLN A 36 14.04 -11.91 -8.07
C GLN A 36 13.58 -10.51 -8.52
N HIS A 37 14.18 -9.44 -7.99
CA HIS A 37 13.91 -8.06 -8.44
C HIS A 37 14.18 -7.89 -9.94
N ALA A 38 15.32 -8.37 -10.46
CA ALA A 38 15.64 -8.26 -11.89
C ALA A 38 14.67 -9.04 -12.81
N ARG A 39 14.08 -10.14 -12.32
CA ARG A 39 13.02 -10.87 -13.05
C ARG A 39 11.67 -10.16 -13.00
N ARG A 40 11.31 -9.54 -11.87
CA ARG A 40 10.05 -8.80 -11.70
C ARG A 40 10.02 -7.51 -12.54
N GLN A 41 11.16 -6.83 -12.69
CA GLN A 41 11.31 -5.64 -13.55
C GLN A 41 11.01 -5.91 -15.05
N ASN A 42 10.98 -7.18 -15.49
CA ASN A 42 10.75 -7.57 -16.88
C ASN A 42 9.41 -8.31 -17.10
N ARG A 43 8.52 -8.33 -16.10
CA ARG A 43 7.14 -8.83 -16.20
C ARG A 43 6.27 -7.77 -16.86
N LYS A 44 5.35 -8.19 -17.74
CA LYS A 44 4.30 -7.28 -18.25
C LYS A 44 3.43 -6.79 -17.08
N PRO A 45 3.09 -5.49 -17.01
CA PRO A 45 2.14 -4.98 -16.02
C PRO A 45 0.81 -5.73 -16.07
N MET A 46 0.22 -5.97 -14.91
CA MET A 46 -1.07 -6.66 -14.72
C MET A 46 -2.07 -5.72 -14.05
N GLN A 47 -3.35 -6.07 -14.10
CA GLN A 47 -4.39 -5.51 -13.24
C GLN A 47 -4.76 -6.52 -12.16
N LEU A 48 -5.00 -6.04 -10.95
CA LEU A 48 -5.50 -6.84 -9.83
C LEU A 48 -6.96 -6.45 -9.58
N LEU A 49 -7.84 -7.45 -9.49
CA LEU A 49 -9.18 -7.30 -8.94
C LEU A 49 -9.09 -7.64 -7.46
N LEU A 50 -9.36 -6.65 -6.61
CA LEU A 50 -9.24 -6.76 -5.16
C LEU A 50 -10.62 -6.57 -4.54
N ARG A 51 -11.09 -7.59 -3.80
CA ARG A 51 -12.26 -7.47 -2.93
C ARG A 51 -11.77 -7.15 -1.52
N ILE A 52 -12.20 -6.00 -1.01
CA ILE A 52 -11.89 -5.54 0.34
C ILE A 52 -13.14 -5.64 1.19
N THR A 53 -13.06 -6.30 2.34
CA THR A 53 -14.17 -6.43 3.31
C THR A 53 -13.69 -6.02 4.69
N MET A 54 -14.41 -5.12 5.36
CA MET A 54 -14.09 -4.75 6.75
C MET A 54 -14.32 -5.95 7.67
N ALA A 55 -13.36 -6.24 8.55
CA ALA A 55 -13.46 -7.31 9.52
C ALA A 55 -14.43 -6.95 10.66
N ALA A 56 -14.91 -7.97 11.39
CA ALA A 56 -15.76 -7.85 12.58
C ALA A 56 -17.11 -7.11 12.44
N ILE A 57 -17.45 -6.54 11.28
CA ILE A 57 -18.73 -5.84 11.04
C ILE A 57 -19.75 -6.78 10.38
N THR A 58 -21.00 -6.77 10.85
CA THR A 58 -22.12 -7.51 10.25
C THR A 58 -23.38 -6.65 10.23
N PRO A 59 -24.09 -6.53 9.08
CA PRO A 59 -23.79 -7.10 7.77
C PRO A 59 -22.52 -6.51 7.11
N PRO A 60 -21.86 -7.25 6.21
CA PRO A 60 -20.50 -6.91 5.74
C PRO A 60 -20.48 -5.63 4.89
N ILE A 61 -19.52 -4.75 5.20
CA ILE A 61 -19.17 -3.59 4.38
C ILE A 61 -18.02 -3.99 3.47
N TRP A 62 -18.16 -3.79 2.17
CA TRP A 62 -17.15 -4.24 1.20
C TRP A 62 -17.09 -3.40 -0.07
N ARG A 63 -15.93 -3.45 -0.74
CA ARG A 63 -15.64 -2.81 -2.04
C ARG A 63 -14.95 -3.80 -2.96
N LEU A 64 -15.30 -3.80 -4.24
CA LEU A 64 -14.54 -4.46 -5.29
C LEU A 64 -13.87 -3.38 -6.13
N ILE A 65 -12.54 -3.37 -6.16
CA ILE A 65 -11.75 -2.40 -6.93
C ILE A 65 -10.85 -3.12 -7.93
N ARG A 66 -10.44 -2.37 -8.96
CA ARG A 66 -9.40 -2.77 -9.89
C ARG A 66 -8.23 -1.79 -9.80
N VAL A 67 -7.02 -2.29 -9.60
CA VAL A 67 -5.79 -1.47 -9.54
C VAL A 67 -4.68 -2.05 -10.42
N PRO A 68 -3.74 -1.23 -10.95
CA PRO A 68 -2.53 -1.75 -11.58
C PRO A 68 -1.61 -2.44 -10.56
N ASP A 69 -0.94 -3.51 -10.96
CA ASP A 69 0.07 -4.16 -10.11
C ASP A 69 1.33 -3.31 -9.87
N GLN A 70 1.48 -2.21 -10.60
CA GLN A 70 2.57 -1.23 -10.43
C GLN A 70 2.35 -0.25 -9.28
N PHE A 71 1.15 -0.20 -8.69
CA PHE A 71 0.86 0.65 -7.54
C PHE A 71 1.72 0.24 -6.34
N THR A 72 2.18 1.25 -5.59
CA THR A 72 2.78 1.01 -4.26
C THR A 72 1.69 0.69 -3.24
N LEU A 73 2.07 0.09 -2.10
CA LEU A 73 1.14 -0.11 -1.00
C LEU A 73 0.61 1.22 -0.45
N HIS A 74 1.42 2.29 -0.44
CA HIS A 74 0.93 3.63 -0.09
C HIS A 74 -0.11 4.15 -1.10
N GLN A 75 0.08 3.95 -2.41
CA GLN A 75 -0.95 4.30 -3.40
C GLN A 75 -2.23 3.47 -3.22
N LEU A 76 -2.12 2.17 -2.91
CA LEU A 76 -3.27 1.35 -2.55
C LEU A 76 -3.99 1.89 -1.31
N HIS A 77 -3.26 2.26 -0.26
CA HIS A 77 -3.82 2.87 0.95
C HIS A 77 -4.65 4.13 0.61
N ARG A 78 -4.16 5.03 -0.26
CA ARG A 78 -4.95 6.20 -0.69
C ARG A 78 -6.21 5.83 -1.48
N VAL A 79 -6.17 4.76 -2.28
CA VAL A 79 -7.40 4.20 -2.89
C VAL A 79 -8.37 3.71 -1.81
N LEU A 80 -7.88 3.00 -0.78
CA LEU A 80 -8.68 2.49 0.33
C LEU A 80 -9.32 3.62 1.15
N GLN A 81 -8.56 4.67 1.47
CA GLN A 81 -9.07 5.89 2.11
C GLN A 81 -10.30 6.43 1.35
N ILE A 82 -10.18 6.61 0.03
CA ILE A 82 -11.28 7.12 -0.81
C ILE A 82 -12.46 6.16 -0.85
N VAL A 83 -12.25 4.86 -1.13
CA VAL A 83 -13.37 3.93 -1.32
C VAL A 83 -14.11 3.55 -0.03
N PHE A 84 -13.46 3.70 1.13
CA PHE A 84 -14.11 3.61 2.44
C PHE A 84 -14.43 4.99 3.04
N SER A 85 -14.16 6.10 2.34
CA SER A 85 -14.48 7.47 2.78
C SER A 85 -13.87 7.86 4.14
N HIS A 86 -12.72 7.29 4.46
CA HIS A 86 -11.84 7.72 5.54
C HIS A 86 -11.14 9.04 5.17
N LEU A 87 -10.59 9.74 6.18
CA LEU A 87 -10.06 11.10 6.08
C LEU A 87 -8.52 11.19 6.16
N ASP A 88 -7.83 10.05 6.21
CA ASP A 88 -6.36 9.95 6.22
C ASP A 88 -5.70 10.69 7.41
N TYR A 89 -6.35 10.66 8.58
CA TYR A 89 -5.85 11.27 9.82
C TYR A 89 -4.94 10.35 10.65
N HIS A 90 -5.14 9.03 10.55
CA HIS A 90 -4.53 8.04 11.43
C HIS A 90 -3.47 7.17 10.73
N LEU A 91 -2.63 6.52 11.52
CA LEU A 91 -1.62 5.58 11.01
C LEU A 91 -2.26 4.36 10.31
N TYR A 92 -1.51 3.74 9.41
CA TYR A 92 -1.93 2.52 8.73
C TYR A 92 -0.79 1.51 8.59
N ALA A 93 -1.17 0.24 8.45
CA ALA A 93 -0.27 -0.86 8.09
C ALA A 93 -0.89 -1.79 7.04
N PHE A 94 -0.07 -2.44 6.25
CA PHE A 94 -0.42 -3.66 5.52
C PHE A 94 0.31 -4.85 6.13
N GLN A 95 -0.32 -6.01 6.12
CA GLN A 95 0.28 -7.29 6.47
C GLN A 95 0.09 -8.29 5.34
N PHE A 96 1.18 -8.97 4.95
CA PHE A 96 1.16 -10.04 3.95
C PHE A 96 2.19 -11.11 4.32
N GLU A 97 1.76 -12.36 4.44
CA GLU A 97 2.55 -13.46 5.00
C GLU A 97 3.15 -13.09 6.36
N SER A 98 4.48 -13.05 6.50
CA SER A 98 5.19 -12.61 7.71
C SER A 98 5.80 -11.22 7.60
N ARG A 99 5.30 -10.39 6.67
CA ARG A 99 5.81 -9.04 6.37
C ARG A 99 4.77 -7.99 6.75
N GLN A 100 5.24 -6.88 7.29
CA GLN A 100 4.46 -5.72 7.68
C GLN A 100 5.00 -4.49 6.95
N PHE A 101 4.10 -3.64 6.48
CA PHE A 101 4.42 -2.46 5.69
C PHE A 101 3.68 -1.25 6.23
N GLU A 102 4.36 -0.13 6.45
CA GLU A 102 3.78 1.06 7.07
C GLU A 102 4.10 2.33 6.26
N ALA A 103 3.52 3.45 6.66
CA ALA A 103 3.96 4.76 6.17
C ALA A 103 5.47 4.95 6.41
N PRO A 104 6.18 5.75 5.59
CA PRO A 104 7.62 6.00 5.80
C PRO A 104 7.88 6.70 7.14
N ASP A 105 8.35 5.96 8.14
CA ASP A 105 8.70 6.44 9.47
C ASP A 105 10.12 5.95 9.84
N PRO A 106 11.07 6.85 10.18
CA PRO A 106 12.40 6.48 10.66
C PRO A 106 12.44 5.66 11.96
N GLU A 107 11.36 5.66 12.75
CA GLU A 107 11.23 4.87 13.98
C GLU A 107 10.51 3.53 13.79
N SER A 108 9.92 3.28 12.61
CA SER A 108 9.29 1.98 12.30
C SER A 108 10.31 0.95 11.82
N GLU A 109 10.19 -0.27 12.34
CA GLU A 109 10.92 -1.46 11.89
C GLU A 109 10.20 -2.19 10.73
N ALA A 110 9.05 -1.69 10.27
CA ALA A 110 8.30 -2.23 9.14
C ALA A 110 8.92 -1.85 7.78
N GLU A 111 8.50 -2.51 6.71
CA GLU A 111 8.92 -2.15 5.36
C GLU A 111 8.16 -0.91 4.85
N ASP A 112 8.85 -0.01 4.13
CA ASP A 112 8.25 1.21 3.57
C ASP A 112 7.17 0.89 2.51
N ALA A 113 5.90 1.16 2.82
CA ALA A 113 4.76 0.95 1.93
C ALA A 113 4.80 1.83 0.66
N ALA A 114 5.52 2.95 0.67
CA ALA A 114 5.75 3.76 -0.53
C ALA A 114 6.87 3.19 -1.42
N ALA A 115 7.74 2.33 -0.89
CA ALA A 115 8.79 1.65 -1.66
C ALA A 115 8.34 0.32 -2.30
N ILE A 116 7.37 -0.38 -1.71
CA ILE A 116 6.92 -1.72 -2.13
C ILE A 116 5.73 -1.64 -3.09
N ARG A 117 5.83 -2.28 -4.27
CA ARG A 117 4.74 -2.41 -5.25
C ARG A 117 3.94 -3.69 -5.06
N LEU A 118 2.69 -3.71 -5.52
CA LEU A 118 1.85 -4.90 -5.52
C LEU A 118 2.45 -6.05 -6.37
N CYS A 119 3.15 -5.74 -7.45
CA CYS A 119 3.92 -6.71 -8.24
C CYS A 119 5.14 -7.29 -7.51
N ASP A 120 5.57 -6.71 -6.38
CA ASP A 120 6.65 -7.22 -5.52
C ASP A 120 6.18 -8.16 -4.41
N LEU A 121 4.88 -8.44 -4.33
CA LEU A 121 4.28 -9.35 -3.37
C LEU A 121 3.93 -10.73 -4.00
N ASP A 122 4.32 -10.99 -5.26
CA ASP A 122 4.04 -12.22 -6.02
C ASP A 122 2.55 -12.66 -5.97
N LEU A 123 1.63 -11.69 -5.88
CA LEU A 123 0.19 -11.90 -5.72
C LEU A 123 -0.43 -12.75 -6.85
N SER A 124 -1.34 -13.63 -6.44
CA SER A 124 -2.10 -14.53 -7.30
C SER A 124 -3.56 -14.66 -6.82
N PRO A 125 -4.51 -15.16 -7.63
CA PRO A 125 -5.88 -15.36 -7.19
C PRO A 125 -5.96 -16.22 -5.92
N GLY A 126 -6.66 -15.73 -4.89
CA GLY A 126 -6.73 -16.34 -3.56
C GLY A 126 -5.67 -15.85 -2.56
N SER A 127 -4.71 -15.02 -2.97
CA SER A 127 -3.82 -14.30 -2.05
C SER A 127 -4.64 -13.33 -1.18
N GLN A 128 -4.29 -13.20 0.10
CA GLN A 128 -4.95 -12.30 1.05
C GLN A 128 -3.92 -11.41 1.73
N LEU A 129 -4.25 -10.12 1.86
CA LEU A 129 -3.52 -9.13 2.64
C LEU A 129 -4.49 -8.55 3.68
N THR A 130 -3.97 -8.10 4.82
CA THR A 130 -4.73 -7.29 5.77
C THR A 130 -4.27 -5.85 5.66
N TYR A 131 -5.20 -4.90 5.61
CA TYR A 131 -4.93 -3.47 5.77
C TYR A 131 -5.54 -3.00 7.08
N ILE A 132 -4.74 -2.38 7.93
CA ILE A 132 -5.15 -1.85 9.23
C ILE A 132 -5.10 -0.33 9.11
N TYR A 133 -6.19 0.35 9.42
CA TYR A 133 -6.26 1.81 9.52
C TYR A 133 -6.70 2.20 10.93
N ASP A 134 -6.09 3.26 11.45
CA ASP A 134 -6.20 3.69 12.85
C ASP A 134 -5.76 2.60 13.85
N PHE A 135 -4.62 2.83 14.49
CA PHE A 135 -4.10 1.91 15.51
C PHE A 135 -4.79 2.07 16.87
N GLY A 136 -5.64 3.08 17.05
CA GLY A 136 -6.55 3.23 18.18
C GLY A 136 -7.84 2.43 17.98
N ASP A 137 -8.59 2.71 16.90
CA ASP A 137 -9.86 2.05 16.60
C ASP A 137 -9.71 0.63 15.99
N GLY A 138 -8.59 0.35 15.32
CA GLY A 138 -8.28 -0.98 14.78
C GLY A 138 -9.12 -1.40 13.57
N TRP A 139 -9.26 -0.53 12.55
CA TRP A 139 -10.04 -0.84 11.35
C TRP A 139 -9.33 -1.82 10.42
N GLU A 140 -9.48 -3.12 10.71
CA GLU A 140 -9.00 -4.20 9.85
C GLU A 140 -9.86 -4.38 8.59
N HIS A 141 -9.18 -4.47 7.45
CA HIS A 141 -9.73 -4.68 6.12
C HIS A 141 -9.06 -5.89 5.47
N ASN A 142 -9.85 -6.93 5.20
CA ASN A 142 -9.39 -8.13 4.50
C ASN A 142 -9.41 -7.89 2.99
N ILE A 143 -8.24 -7.91 2.34
CA ILE A 143 -8.05 -7.68 0.91
C ILE A 143 -7.78 -9.03 0.23
N ALA A 144 -8.79 -9.56 -0.46
CA ALA A 144 -8.66 -10.77 -1.26
C ALA A 144 -8.37 -10.43 -2.73
N VAL A 145 -7.36 -11.07 -3.31
CA VAL A 145 -7.07 -11.01 -4.76
C VAL A 145 -8.01 -11.97 -5.48
N GLU A 146 -9.03 -11.46 -6.15
CA GLU A 146 -10.00 -12.30 -6.89
C GLU A 146 -9.45 -12.70 -8.27
N ALA A 147 -8.77 -11.79 -8.96
CA ALA A 147 -8.18 -12.07 -10.27
C ALA A 147 -6.89 -11.25 -10.51
N VAL A 148 -6.02 -11.81 -11.36
CA VAL A 148 -4.86 -11.14 -11.95
C VAL A 148 -5.04 -11.17 -13.46
N LEU A 149 -5.23 -10.01 -14.08
CA LEU A 149 -5.56 -9.87 -15.50
C LEU A 149 -4.41 -9.19 -16.27
N PRO A 150 -4.20 -9.50 -17.56
CA PRO A 150 -3.28 -8.74 -18.39
C PRO A 150 -3.67 -7.26 -18.49
N MET A 151 -2.72 -6.34 -18.39
CA MET A 151 -2.99 -4.93 -18.70
C MET A 151 -3.39 -4.79 -20.19
N PRO A 152 -4.54 -4.19 -20.53
CA PRO A 152 -5.03 -4.13 -21.92
C PRO A 152 -4.15 -3.32 -22.87
N SER A 153 -3.48 -2.27 -22.35
CA SER A 153 -2.60 -1.40 -23.13
C SER A 153 -1.41 -0.90 -22.31
N GLU A 154 -0.29 -0.59 -22.96
CA GLU A 154 0.92 -0.09 -22.30
C GLU A 154 0.70 1.27 -21.61
N HIS A 155 -0.25 2.06 -22.11
CA HIS A 155 -0.74 3.30 -21.50
C HIS A 155 -2.25 3.42 -21.74
N GLY A 156 -3.01 4.00 -20.82
CA GLY A 156 -4.46 4.18 -20.96
C GLY A 156 -5.19 4.35 -19.62
N PRO A 157 -6.53 4.50 -19.63
CA PRO A 157 -7.34 4.66 -18.40
C PRO A 157 -7.33 3.41 -17.50
N ASP A 158 -6.87 2.28 -18.03
CA ASP A 158 -6.65 1.03 -17.29
C ASP A 158 -5.48 1.06 -16.31
N TRP A 159 -4.65 2.11 -16.39
CA TRP A 159 -3.62 2.46 -15.41
C TRP A 159 -4.15 3.27 -14.21
N SER A 160 -5.44 3.62 -14.21
CA SER A 160 -6.10 4.26 -13.08
C SER A 160 -6.87 3.24 -12.24
N PRO A 161 -6.91 3.39 -10.91
CA PRO A 161 -7.76 2.60 -10.03
C PRO A 161 -9.23 2.87 -10.38
N ARG A 162 -10.08 1.86 -10.24
CA ARG A 162 -11.53 1.98 -10.45
C ARG A 162 -12.29 1.23 -9.38
N LEU A 163 -13.39 1.81 -8.91
CA LEU A 163 -14.40 1.08 -8.17
C LEU A 163 -15.23 0.28 -9.19
N LEU A 164 -15.42 -1.02 -8.94
CA LEU A 164 -16.26 -1.89 -9.76
C LEU A 164 -17.62 -2.13 -9.12
N ASP A 165 -17.65 -2.34 -7.79
CA ASP A 165 -18.87 -2.59 -7.02
C ASP A 165 -18.62 -2.35 -5.51
N GLY A 166 -19.67 -2.34 -4.70
CA GLY A 166 -19.58 -2.28 -3.24
C GLY A 166 -20.93 -2.19 -2.53
N GLU A 167 -20.92 -2.42 -1.22
CA GLU A 167 -22.14 -2.40 -0.40
C GLU A 167 -21.90 -1.68 0.93
N ARG A 168 -22.92 -0.94 1.40
CA ARG A 168 -23.00 -0.18 2.67
C ARG A 168 -22.02 0.99 2.80
N ALA A 169 -22.44 1.99 3.58
CA ALA A 169 -21.55 3.06 4.00
C ALA A 169 -20.48 2.46 4.93
N ALA A 170 -19.27 3.00 4.87
CA ALA A 170 -18.27 2.73 5.88
C ALA A 170 -18.69 3.34 7.23
N PRO A 171 -18.06 2.94 8.35
CA PRO A 171 -18.12 3.69 9.59
C PRO A 171 -17.70 5.15 9.36
N PRO A 172 -18.31 6.13 10.05
CA PRO A 172 -17.71 7.46 10.20
C PRO A 172 -16.34 7.35 10.86
N GLU A 173 -15.48 8.36 10.66
CA GLU A 173 -14.23 8.45 11.44
C GLU A 173 -14.51 8.55 12.95
N ASP A 174 -13.52 8.09 13.73
CA ASP A 174 -13.54 8.08 15.19
C ASP A 174 -14.78 7.37 15.81
N ALA A 175 -15.30 6.34 15.12
CA ALA A 175 -16.48 5.58 15.56
C ALA A 175 -16.22 4.57 16.70
N GLY A 176 -15.00 4.48 17.23
CA GLY A 176 -14.66 3.58 18.34
C GLY A 176 -14.45 2.13 17.91
N GLY A 177 -13.89 1.95 16.71
CA GLY A 177 -13.61 0.64 16.12
C GLY A 177 -14.86 -0.18 15.81
N PRO A 178 -14.69 -1.45 15.40
CA PRO A 178 -15.81 -2.31 15.03
C PRO A 178 -16.90 -2.41 16.11
N SER A 179 -16.53 -2.43 17.39
CA SER A 179 -17.50 -2.43 18.50
C SER A 179 -18.29 -1.14 18.62
N GLY A 180 -17.63 0.03 18.59
CA GLY A 180 -18.31 1.32 18.68
C GLY A 180 -19.23 1.57 17.49
N PHE A 181 -18.84 1.15 16.29
CA PHE A 181 -19.73 1.21 15.13
C PHE A 181 -20.93 0.26 15.22
N MET A 182 -20.80 -0.91 15.85
CA MET A 182 -21.97 -1.77 16.11
C MET A 182 -22.95 -1.08 17.09
N GLU A 183 -22.49 -0.38 18.12
CA GLU A 183 -23.36 0.46 18.97
C GLU A 183 -24.04 1.58 18.17
N VAL A 184 -23.32 2.21 17.23
CA VAL A 184 -23.91 3.18 16.29
C VAL A 184 -25.03 2.54 15.46
N LEU A 185 -24.82 1.36 14.89
CA LEU A 185 -25.85 0.66 14.11
C LEU A 185 -27.09 0.33 14.95
N GLU A 186 -26.91 -0.12 16.20
CA GLU A 186 -28.01 -0.40 17.13
C GLU A 186 -28.80 0.87 17.48
N ALA A 187 -28.09 1.93 17.88
CA ALA A 187 -28.69 3.21 18.22
C ALA A 187 -29.43 3.85 17.03
N LEU A 188 -28.90 3.77 15.82
CA LEU A 188 -29.54 4.34 14.63
C LEU A 188 -30.78 3.56 14.17
N LYS A 189 -30.88 2.27 14.52
CA LYS A 189 -32.01 1.39 14.19
C LYS A 189 -33.21 1.61 15.11
N ASP A 190 -32.99 1.89 16.40
CA ASP A 190 -34.04 2.09 17.39
C ASP A 190 -34.16 3.56 17.83
N ARG A 191 -35.28 4.20 17.50
CA ARG A 191 -35.58 5.59 17.89
C ARG A 191 -35.82 5.77 19.40
N SER A 192 -36.03 4.69 20.14
CA SER A 192 -36.17 4.69 21.60
C SER A 192 -34.86 4.40 22.34
N HIS A 193 -33.78 4.09 21.60
CA HIS A 193 -32.46 3.88 22.20
C HIS A 193 -31.99 5.14 22.94
N PRO A 194 -31.44 5.05 24.18
CA PRO A 194 -31.07 6.22 24.98
C PRO A 194 -30.09 7.19 24.30
N ARG A 195 -29.23 6.68 23.39
CA ARG A 195 -28.27 7.48 22.62
C ARG A 195 -28.71 7.77 21.17
N HIS A 196 -29.96 7.51 20.79
CA HIS A 196 -30.42 7.69 19.40
C HIS A 196 -30.20 9.11 18.88
N GLU A 197 -30.64 10.12 19.66
CA GLU A 197 -30.54 11.53 19.27
C GLU A 197 -29.08 12.02 19.27
N GLU A 198 -28.30 11.65 20.28
CA GLU A 198 -26.86 11.91 20.38
C GLU A 198 -26.12 11.40 19.13
N ILE A 199 -26.24 10.11 18.84
CA ILE A 199 -25.54 9.46 17.72
C ILE A 199 -26.05 9.99 16.38
N ARG A 200 -27.37 10.23 16.23
CA ARG A 200 -27.93 10.81 14.99
C ARG A 200 -27.44 12.24 14.74
N ASN A 201 -27.25 13.04 15.78
CA ASN A 201 -26.66 14.37 15.65
C ASN A 201 -25.17 14.29 15.29
N TRP A 202 -24.44 13.32 15.83
CA TRP A 202 -23.01 13.10 15.54
C TRP A 202 -22.74 12.55 14.13
N VAL A 203 -23.40 11.47 13.70
CA VAL A 203 -23.22 10.92 12.32
C VAL A 203 -23.84 11.80 11.23
N GLY A 204 -24.66 12.78 11.62
CA GLY A 204 -25.41 13.64 10.71
C GLY A 204 -26.71 13.04 10.18
N SER A 205 -27.56 13.92 9.65
CA SER A 205 -28.90 13.58 9.16
C SER A 205 -28.92 12.81 7.83
N THR A 206 -27.83 12.87 7.06
CA THR A 206 -27.69 12.23 5.74
C THR A 206 -27.07 10.83 5.79
N TYR A 207 -26.42 10.44 6.90
CA TYR A 207 -25.75 9.16 7.02
C TYR A 207 -26.76 7.99 7.14
N ASP A 208 -26.68 7.05 6.19
CA ASP A 208 -27.48 5.83 6.13
C ASP A 208 -26.53 4.63 5.97
N PRO A 209 -26.32 3.82 7.02
CA PRO A 209 -25.38 2.70 6.97
C PRO A 209 -25.77 1.60 5.97
N SER A 210 -27.01 1.60 5.47
CA SER A 210 -27.45 0.63 4.46
C SER A 210 -27.09 1.03 3.02
N LYS A 211 -26.73 2.30 2.78
CA LYS A 211 -26.50 2.84 1.42
C LYS A 211 -25.03 3.00 1.09
N PHE A 212 -24.69 2.70 -0.15
CA PHE A 212 -23.39 3.00 -0.74
C PHE A 212 -23.58 3.77 -2.04
N ASP A 213 -23.00 4.97 -2.14
CA ASP A 213 -23.02 5.77 -3.36
C ASP A 213 -21.78 5.45 -4.20
N ALA A 214 -21.86 4.36 -4.97
CA ALA A 214 -20.78 3.93 -5.84
C ALA A 214 -20.40 4.99 -6.90
N TRP A 215 -21.35 5.84 -7.32
CA TRP A 215 -21.07 6.89 -8.31
C TRP A 215 -20.24 8.01 -7.69
N ALA A 216 -20.62 8.51 -6.50
CA ALA A 216 -19.85 9.53 -5.79
C ALA A 216 -18.42 9.06 -5.49
N VAL A 217 -18.25 7.78 -5.12
CA VAL A 217 -16.94 7.19 -4.80
C VAL A 217 -16.06 6.97 -6.04
N ASP A 218 -16.58 6.41 -7.13
CA ASP A 218 -15.79 6.28 -8.38
C ASP A 218 -15.47 7.66 -9.00
N HIS A 219 -16.33 8.66 -8.80
CA HIS A 219 -16.07 10.04 -9.19
C HIS A 219 -14.97 10.69 -8.34
N ALA A 220 -15.01 10.54 -7.01
CA ALA A 220 -13.97 11.01 -6.11
C ALA A 220 -12.60 10.36 -6.42
N LEU A 221 -12.60 9.05 -6.68
CA LEU A 221 -11.41 8.31 -7.10
C LEU A 221 -10.85 8.81 -8.44
N THR A 222 -11.72 9.10 -9.41
CA THR A 222 -11.34 9.67 -10.71
C THR A 222 -10.70 11.05 -10.56
N LEU A 223 -11.27 11.93 -9.70
CA LEU A 223 -10.71 13.26 -9.42
C LEU A 223 -9.36 13.18 -8.69
N ALA A 224 -9.23 12.29 -7.71
CA ALA A 224 -7.98 12.09 -6.97
C ALA A 224 -6.83 11.68 -7.89
N VAL A 225 -7.08 10.75 -8.83
CA VAL A 225 -6.11 10.37 -9.87
C VAL A 225 -5.77 11.55 -10.79
N ALA A 226 -6.77 12.32 -11.23
CA ALA A 226 -6.56 13.47 -12.10
C ALA A 226 -5.72 14.59 -11.45
N TRP A 227 -5.69 14.67 -10.11
CA TRP A 227 -4.87 15.61 -9.34
C TRP A 227 -3.56 15.01 -8.82
N GLY A 228 -3.23 13.76 -9.14
CA GLY A 228 -2.03 13.08 -8.63
C GLY A 228 -2.06 12.81 -7.12
N ALA A 229 -3.25 12.79 -6.53
CA ALA A 229 -3.47 12.38 -5.15
C ALA A 229 -3.37 10.86 -4.97
N VAL A 230 -3.44 10.08 -6.06
CA VAL A 230 -3.18 8.62 -6.12
C VAL A 230 -2.18 8.31 -7.21
#